data_AF-A0AAW0BJU2-F1
#
_entry.id   AF-A0AAW0BJU2-F1
#
_cell.length_a   1.000
_cell.length_b   1.000
_cell.length_c   1.000
_cell.angle_alpha   90.00
_cell.angle_beta   90.00
_cell.angle_gamma   90.00
#
_symmetry.space_group_name_H-M   'P 1'
#
loop_
_entity.id
_entity.type
_entity.pdbx_description
1 polymer ?
#
loop_
_entity_poly.entity_id
_entity_poly.type
_entity_poly.pdbx_seq_one_letter_code
_entity_poly.pdbx_strand_id
1 'polypeptide(L)'
;MAHVLALVLSRGNGPAPLLYSDHQNSVDLIHDILAQVSRDSRLRNMNGRSYYRWILRLAQERPTVMAYTRGHSAELTVPAQMNREADYYASGAQRHIELVPVAPTPTFSMDEYTLYTAADGWIESNTRTFVDFFMSQHTASNMAFGYRMRMLTGIYDTLPPPDYPYSRALSAHSAVVQLYARSGQLPTAEALASRGKLPSSLCRLGCNAVESMQHIFVDCTHFSQWRIDTASELVARTAVRLNEAGLSDEEQGSVLLAAKSLFSDNAVTWPLRMSQYFLFPSFGFIEVLVPK
;
A
#
# COMPACT_ATOMS: atom_id res chain seq x y z
N MET A 1 -3.97 -19.96 26.99
CA MET A 1 -3.95 -21.45 26.95
C MET A 1 -4.12 -22.08 28.32
N ALA A 2 -3.40 -21.66 29.38
CA ALA A 2 -3.48 -22.27 30.72
C ALA A 2 -4.91 -22.38 31.29
N HIS A 3 -5.73 -21.33 31.14
CA HIS A 3 -7.13 -21.35 31.59
C HIS A 3 -8.01 -22.40 30.89
N VAL A 4 -7.82 -22.62 29.58
CA VAL A 4 -8.58 -23.63 28.83
C VAL A 4 -8.15 -25.03 29.26
N LEU A 5 -6.84 -25.27 29.39
CA LEU A 5 -6.32 -26.55 29.85
C LEU A 5 -6.83 -26.87 31.26
N ALA A 6 -6.80 -25.90 32.18
CA ALA A 6 -7.26 -26.08 33.55
C ALA A 6 -8.78 -26.31 33.65
N LEU A 7 -9.58 -25.59 32.85
CA LEU A 7 -11.04 -25.79 32.78
C LEU A 7 -11.43 -27.11 32.09
N VAL A 8 -10.63 -27.59 31.14
CA VAL A 8 -10.86 -28.87 30.46
C VAL A 8 -10.44 -30.04 31.34
N LEU A 9 -9.29 -29.95 32.02
CA LEU A 9 -8.72 -31.00 32.87
C LEU A 9 -9.41 -31.15 34.23
N SER A 10 -10.22 -30.18 34.67
CA SER A 10 -11.03 -30.28 35.88
C SER A 10 -12.20 -31.27 35.81
N ARG A 11 -12.14 -32.26 34.92
CA ARG A 11 -13.11 -33.36 34.74
C ARG A 11 -13.09 -34.34 35.94
N GLY A 12 -13.42 -33.88 37.14
CA GLY A 12 -13.59 -34.73 38.31
C GLY A 12 -14.93 -34.49 39.00
N ASN A 13 -15.52 -35.53 39.61
CA ASN A 13 -16.77 -35.46 40.41
C ASN A 13 -16.57 -34.76 41.78
N GLY A 14 -15.62 -33.84 41.89
CA GLY A 14 -15.25 -33.16 43.13
C GLY A 14 -15.92 -31.78 43.30
N PRO A 15 -15.65 -31.09 44.43
CA PRO A 15 -16.05 -29.70 44.61
C PRO A 15 -15.48 -28.81 43.49
N ALA A 16 -16.17 -27.69 43.22
CA ALA A 16 -15.76 -26.72 42.21
C ALA A 16 -14.26 -26.37 42.34
N PRO A 17 -13.45 -26.61 41.30
CA PRO A 17 -12.01 -26.34 41.36
C PRO A 17 -11.77 -24.83 41.54
N LEU A 18 -10.80 -24.49 42.39
CA LEU A 18 -10.30 -23.12 42.54
C LEU A 18 -9.13 -22.92 41.58
N LEU A 19 -9.28 -22.00 40.64
CA LEU A 19 -8.25 -21.63 39.66
C LEU A 19 -7.61 -20.31 40.05
N TYR A 20 -6.28 -20.32 40.18
CA TYR A 20 -5.48 -19.13 40.38
C TYR A 20 -4.98 -18.59 39.04
N SER A 21 -4.98 -17.27 38.90
CA SER A 21 -4.46 -16.57 37.73
C SER A 21 -3.81 -15.25 38.12
N ASP A 22 -2.67 -14.95 37.51
CA ASP A 22 -2.01 -13.65 37.58
C ASP A 22 -2.57 -12.62 36.59
N HIS A 23 -3.42 -13.06 35.67
CA HIS A 23 -4.01 -12.20 34.66
C HIS A 23 -5.34 -11.63 35.14
N GLN A 24 -5.27 -10.51 35.87
CA GLN A 24 -6.42 -9.79 36.45
C GLN A 24 -7.57 -9.60 35.44
N ASN A 25 -7.26 -9.20 34.21
CA ASN A 25 -8.28 -8.99 33.16
C ASN A 25 -9.09 -10.26 32.84
N SER A 26 -8.48 -11.45 32.93
CA SER A 26 -9.19 -12.72 32.72
C SER A 26 -10.07 -13.07 33.91
N VAL A 27 -9.60 -12.80 35.13
CA VAL A 27 -10.35 -13.03 36.37
C VAL A 27 -11.58 -12.13 36.42
N ASP A 28 -11.39 -10.83 36.17
CA ASP A 28 -12.49 -9.85 36.12
C ASP A 28 -13.49 -10.19 35.02
N LEU A 29 -13.01 -10.56 33.83
CA LEU A 29 -13.89 -10.96 32.72
C LEU A 29 -14.78 -12.15 33.09
N ILE A 30 -14.24 -13.15 33.80
CA ILE A 30 -15.01 -14.34 34.19
C ILE A 30 -15.99 -14.00 35.32
N HIS A 31 -15.59 -13.20 36.31
CA HIS A 31 -16.47 -12.72 37.37
C HIS A 31 -17.63 -11.87 36.85
N ASP A 32 -17.34 -10.88 36.00
CA ASP A 32 -18.34 -10.00 35.39
C ASP A 32 -19.40 -10.78 34.61
N ILE A 33 -19.00 -11.89 33.99
CA ILE A 33 -19.87 -12.69 33.13
C ILE A 33 -20.67 -13.72 33.93
N LEU A 34 -20.11 -14.28 35.01
CA LEU A 34 -20.86 -15.05 36.01
C LEU A 34 -21.93 -14.17 36.69
N ALA A 35 -21.64 -12.87 36.87
CA ALA A 35 -22.58 -11.88 37.37
C ALA A 35 -23.66 -11.43 36.36
N GLN A 36 -23.74 -12.06 35.17
CA GLN A 36 -24.72 -11.80 34.11
C GLN A 36 -24.74 -10.37 33.54
N VAL A 37 -23.65 -9.62 33.68
CA VAL A 37 -23.50 -8.31 33.01
C VAL A 37 -23.37 -8.54 31.50
N SER A 38 -24.05 -7.71 30.69
CA SER A 38 -24.13 -7.77 29.21
C SER A 38 -22.87 -8.35 28.54
N ARG A 39 -22.97 -9.60 28.08
CA ARG A 39 -21.87 -10.44 27.60
C ARG A 39 -21.32 -10.02 26.23
N ASP A 40 -22.20 -9.55 25.35
CA ASP A 40 -21.87 -9.41 23.92
C ASP A 40 -21.20 -8.08 23.57
N SER A 41 -21.53 -7.00 24.27
CA SER A 41 -20.99 -5.67 23.95
C SER A 41 -19.48 -5.57 24.18
N ARG A 42 -18.98 -6.16 25.28
CA ARG A 42 -17.55 -6.17 25.62
C ARG A 42 -16.75 -7.09 24.72
N LEU A 43 -17.25 -8.29 24.45
CA LEU A 43 -16.56 -9.28 23.62
C LEU A 43 -16.51 -8.90 22.13
N ARG A 44 -17.45 -8.07 21.64
CA ARG A 44 -17.55 -7.72 20.22
C ARG A 44 -16.27 -7.11 19.64
N ASN A 45 -15.56 -6.32 20.44
CA ASN A 45 -14.38 -5.58 20.00
C ASN A 45 -13.07 -6.15 20.58
N MET A 46 -13.12 -7.26 21.32
CA MET A 46 -11.94 -7.89 21.89
C MET A 46 -11.24 -8.79 20.86
N ASN A 47 -9.91 -8.78 20.86
CA ASN A 47 -9.12 -9.74 20.09
C ASN A 47 -9.27 -11.13 20.70
N GLY A 48 -9.34 -12.17 19.86
CA GLY A 48 -9.53 -13.55 20.32
C GLY A 48 -10.91 -13.79 20.97
N ARG A 49 -11.95 -13.07 20.51
CA ARG A 49 -13.32 -13.19 21.05
C ARG A 49 -13.85 -14.62 20.99
N SER A 50 -13.48 -15.40 19.97
CA SER A 50 -13.91 -16.80 19.83
C SER A 50 -13.35 -17.65 20.98
N TYR A 51 -12.10 -17.39 21.35
CA TYR A 51 -11.40 -18.05 22.45
C TYR A 51 -12.00 -17.67 23.81
N TYR A 52 -12.34 -16.40 24.00
CA TYR A 52 -13.07 -15.97 25.19
C TYR A 52 -14.46 -16.60 25.28
N ARG A 53 -15.24 -16.62 24.19
CA ARG A 53 -16.54 -17.31 24.13
C ARG A 53 -16.42 -18.79 24.46
N TRP A 54 -15.36 -19.44 23.98
CA TRP A 54 -15.09 -20.84 24.30
C TRP A 54 -14.79 -21.04 25.79
N ILE A 55 -13.91 -20.22 26.38
CA ILE A 55 -13.64 -20.23 27.84
C ILE A 55 -14.94 -20.05 28.63
N LEU A 56 -15.79 -19.11 28.21
CA LEU A 56 -17.04 -18.82 28.90
C LEU A 56 -18.02 -19.97 28.82
N ARG A 57 -18.13 -20.62 27.66
CA ARG A 57 -18.91 -21.85 27.52
C ARG A 57 -18.42 -22.93 28.49
N LEU A 58 -17.10 -23.13 28.57
CA LEU A 58 -16.50 -24.10 29.50
C LEU A 58 -16.78 -23.74 30.97
N ALA A 59 -16.73 -22.45 31.33
CA ALA A 59 -17.03 -21.96 32.67
C ALA A 59 -18.53 -22.02 33.03
N GLN A 60 -19.43 -21.94 32.04
CA GLN A 60 -20.87 -22.14 32.26
C GLN A 60 -21.22 -23.62 32.43
N GLU A 61 -20.56 -24.50 31.67
CA GLU A 61 -20.71 -25.94 31.80
C GLU A 61 -20.13 -26.46 33.14
N ARG A 62 -19.25 -25.70 33.80
CA ARG A 62 -18.57 -26.09 35.03
C ARG A 62 -18.39 -24.94 36.01
N PRO A 63 -19.08 -24.95 37.16
CA PRO A 63 -18.86 -23.94 38.18
C PRO A 63 -17.41 -24.03 38.67
N THR A 64 -16.62 -23.03 38.32
CA THR A 64 -15.19 -22.92 38.62
C THR A 64 -14.99 -21.59 39.31
N VAL A 65 -14.34 -21.58 40.47
CA VAL A 65 -14.05 -20.34 41.18
C VAL A 65 -12.70 -19.84 40.70
N MET A 66 -12.64 -18.61 40.19
CA MET A 66 -11.39 -17.97 39.84
C MET A 66 -10.96 -16.97 40.90
N ALA A 67 -9.70 -17.05 41.30
CA ALA A 67 -9.07 -16.13 42.23
C ALA A 67 -7.83 -15.51 41.59
N TYR A 68 -7.73 -14.18 41.70
CA TYR A 68 -6.52 -13.49 41.32
C TYR A 68 -5.40 -13.76 42.32
N THR A 69 -4.19 -13.98 41.82
CA THR A 69 -2.97 -14.03 42.62
C THR A 69 -1.93 -13.13 41.97
N ARG A 70 -1.12 -12.44 42.77
CA ARG A 70 -0.14 -11.49 42.22
C ARG A 70 1.00 -12.25 41.55
N GLY A 71 1.24 -11.97 40.27
CA GLY A 71 2.38 -12.48 39.52
C GLY A 71 3.72 -12.10 40.18
N HIS A 72 4.70 -13.01 40.09
CA HIS A 72 6.05 -12.82 40.62
C HIS A 72 6.13 -12.42 42.10
N SER A 73 5.15 -12.84 42.91
CA SER A 73 5.21 -12.64 44.37
C SER A 73 6.30 -13.50 45.01
N ALA A 74 7.02 -12.94 45.98
CA ALA A 74 7.97 -13.65 46.84
C ALA A 74 7.29 -14.39 48.00
N GLU A 75 5.96 -14.31 48.08
CA GLU A 75 5.18 -14.96 49.13
C GLU A 75 5.28 -16.50 49.05
N LEU A 76 5.21 -17.15 50.21
CA LEU A 76 5.24 -18.60 50.36
C LEU A 76 3.83 -19.20 50.48
N THR A 77 2.80 -18.44 50.09
CA THR A 77 1.41 -18.90 50.09
C THR A 77 1.17 -19.92 48.97
N VAL A 78 0.21 -20.82 49.16
CA VAL A 78 -0.16 -21.84 48.15
C VAL A 78 -0.48 -21.20 46.78
N PRO A 79 -1.28 -20.10 46.68
CA PRO A 79 -1.53 -19.44 45.40
C PRO A 79 -0.26 -18.93 44.71
N ALA A 80 0.66 -18.32 45.47
CA ALA A 80 1.91 -17.80 44.93
C ALA A 80 2.85 -18.92 44.45
N GLN A 81 2.88 -20.07 45.14
CA GLN A 81 3.64 -21.25 44.70
C GLN A 81 3.07 -21.85 43.42
N MET A 82 1.74 -22.05 43.34
CA MET A 82 1.09 -22.59 42.15
C MET A 82 1.26 -21.67 40.94
N ASN A 83 1.20 -20.35 41.13
CA ASN A 83 1.46 -19.40 40.05
C ASN A 83 2.90 -19.46 39.56
N ARG A 84 3.89 -19.56 40.46
CA ARG A 84 5.31 -19.70 40.06
C ARG A 84 5.55 -20.97 39.24
N GLU A 85 4.92 -22.08 39.59
CA GLU A 85 4.99 -23.31 38.79
C GLU A 85 4.34 -23.10 37.41
N ALA A 86 3.14 -22.51 37.36
CA ALA A 86 2.46 -22.21 36.11
C ALA A 86 3.30 -21.28 35.20
N ASP A 87 3.90 -20.23 35.76
CA ASP A 87 4.79 -19.31 35.05
C ASP A 87 6.05 -20.01 34.54
N TYR A 88 6.62 -20.90 35.34
CA TYR A 88 7.78 -21.70 34.95
C TYR A 88 7.48 -22.57 33.73
N TYR A 89 6.35 -23.29 33.74
CA TYR A 89 5.93 -24.12 32.61
C TYR A 89 5.54 -23.26 31.40
N ALA A 90 4.84 -22.14 31.59
CA ALA A 90 4.47 -21.24 30.51
C ALA A 90 5.71 -20.62 29.84
N SER A 91 6.69 -20.18 30.62
CA SER A 91 7.96 -19.64 30.12
C SER A 91 8.83 -20.71 29.46
N GLY A 92 8.82 -21.93 30.00
CA GLY A 92 9.50 -23.08 29.40
C GLY A 92 8.89 -23.49 28.05
N ALA A 93 7.56 -23.40 27.91
CA ALA A 93 6.86 -23.68 26.66
C ALA A 93 7.20 -22.67 25.56
N GLN A 94 7.48 -21.40 25.91
CA GLN A 94 7.94 -20.39 24.93
C GLN A 94 9.31 -20.72 24.31
N ARG A 95 10.15 -21.54 24.97
CA ARG A 95 11.43 -21.98 24.40
C ARG A 95 11.29 -23.14 23.41
N HIS A 96 10.13 -23.80 23.41
CA HIS A 96 9.84 -24.98 22.60
C HIS A 96 8.62 -24.72 21.70
N ILE A 97 8.49 -23.50 21.15
CA ILE A 97 7.34 -23.09 20.32
C ILE A 97 7.10 -24.08 19.17
N GLU A 98 8.16 -24.65 18.59
CA GLU A 98 8.06 -25.65 17.52
C GLU A 98 7.45 -27.00 17.95
N LEU A 99 7.51 -27.32 19.26
CA LEU A 99 6.95 -28.56 19.84
C LEU A 99 5.58 -28.34 20.47
N VAL A 100 5.14 -27.08 20.64
CA VAL A 100 3.81 -26.78 21.17
C VAL A 100 2.83 -26.77 20.00
N PRO A 101 1.88 -27.73 19.93
CA PRO A 101 0.88 -27.71 18.87
C PRO A 101 0.08 -26.41 18.93
N VAL A 102 -0.08 -25.75 17.79
CA VAL A 102 -0.94 -24.58 17.67
C VAL A 102 -2.34 -24.99 18.09
N ALA A 103 -2.85 -24.38 19.17
CA ALA A 103 -4.22 -24.63 19.61
C ALA A 103 -5.17 -24.16 18.50
N PRO A 104 -6.05 -25.04 17.99
CA PRO A 104 -6.99 -24.65 16.94
C PRO A 104 -7.94 -23.58 17.50
N THR A 105 -8.18 -22.52 16.72
CA THR A 105 -9.20 -21.53 17.03
C THR A 105 -10.56 -22.23 17.12
N PRO A 106 -11.35 -22.02 18.19
CA PRO A 106 -12.65 -22.67 18.35
C PRO A 106 -13.66 -22.10 17.35
N THR A 107 -13.70 -22.69 16.15
CA THR A 107 -14.55 -22.24 15.03
C THR A 107 -16.04 -22.26 15.35
N PHE A 108 -16.49 -23.16 16.22
CA PHE A 108 -17.89 -23.20 16.71
C PHE A 108 -18.29 -22.01 17.59
N SER A 109 -17.33 -21.19 18.04
CA SER A 109 -17.57 -19.98 18.85
C SER A 109 -17.45 -18.69 18.04
N MET A 110 -17.19 -18.80 16.75
CA MET A 110 -17.13 -17.68 15.82
C MET A 110 -18.54 -17.24 15.38
N ASP A 111 -18.67 -16.02 14.88
CA ASP A 111 -19.94 -15.59 14.27
C ASP A 111 -20.13 -16.33 12.93
N GLU A 112 -21.40 -16.56 12.55
CA GLU A 112 -21.80 -17.25 11.31
C GLU A 112 -21.12 -16.68 10.05
N TYR A 113 -20.90 -15.36 10.01
CA TYR A 113 -20.30 -14.65 8.88
C TYR A 113 -18.92 -14.06 9.23
N THR A 114 -18.06 -14.84 9.90
CA THR A 114 -16.70 -14.37 10.20
C THR A 114 -15.82 -14.42 8.95
N LEU A 115 -15.11 -13.31 8.68
CA LEU A 115 -14.25 -13.20 7.50
C LEU A 115 -13.01 -14.09 7.61
N TYR A 116 -12.53 -14.57 6.46
CA TYR A 116 -11.32 -15.39 6.33
C TYR A 116 -10.50 -14.94 5.12
N THR A 117 -9.18 -14.87 5.29
CA THR A 117 -8.22 -14.77 4.18
C THR A 117 -7.18 -15.87 4.29
N ALA A 118 -6.63 -16.31 3.16
CA ALA A 118 -5.58 -17.34 3.15
C ALA A 118 -4.27 -16.85 3.81
N ALA A 119 -4.02 -15.54 3.78
CA ALA A 119 -2.81 -14.93 4.33
C ALA A 119 -2.93 -14.68 5.85
N ASP A 120 -4.06 -14.16 6.32
CA ASP A 120 -4.23 -13.69 7.70
C ASP A 120 -5.08 -14.65 8.56
N GLY A 121 -5.72 -15.64 7.94
CA GLY A 121 -6.63 -16.56 8.61
C GLY A 121 -7.98 -15.93 8.92
N TRP A 122 -8.56 -16.32 10.07
CA TRP A 122 -9.88 -15.86 10.51
C TRP A 122 -9.81 -14.49 11.17
N ILE A 123 -10.62 -13.53 10.69
CA ILE A 123 -10.63 -12.16 11.16
C ILE A 123 -11.72 -11.98 12.22
N GLU A 124 -11.32 -11.98 13.48
CA GLU A 124 -12.26 -11.95 14.61
C GLU A 124 -12.64 -10.55 15.08
N SER A 125 -11.80 -9.54 14.86
CA SER A 125 -12.04 -8.19 15.38
C SER A 125 -11.77 -7.13 14.32
N ASN A 126 -12.27 -5.92 14.56
CA ASN A 126 -12.01 -4.74 13.74
C ASN A 126 -12.30 -4.93 12.24
N THR A 127 -13.36 -5.68 11.92
CA THR A 127 -13.80 -5.98 10.54
C THR A 127 -13.89 -4.73 9.67
N ARG A 128 -14.39 -3.62 10.24
CA ARG A 128 -14.45 -2.33 9.54
C ARG A 128 -13.06 -1.86 9.12
N THR A 129 -12.12 -1.78 10.05
CA THR A 129 -10.74 -1.36 9.78
C THR A 129 -10.05 -2.28 8.77
N PHE A 130 -10.31 -3.58 8.87
CA PHE A 130 -9.81 -4.58 7.92
C PHE A 130 -10.33 -4.30 6.50
N VAL A 131 -11.65 -4.14 6.34
CA VAL A 131 -12.26 -3.83 5.04
C VAL A 131 -11.78 -2.48 4.50
N ASP A 132 -11.74 -1.44 5.34
CA ASP A 132 -11.29 -0.09 4.97
C ASP A 132 -9.84 -0.11 4.45
N PHE A 133 -8.96 -0.91 5.07
CA PHE A 133 -7.58 -1.09 4.62
C PHE A 133 -7.51 -1.68 3.21
N PHE A 134 -8.21 -2.79 2.95
CA PHE A 134 -8.20 -3.44 1.63
C PHE A 134 -8.87 -2.58 0.55
N MET A 135 -9.96 -1.90 0.87
CA MET A 135 -10.61 -0.96 -0.05
C MET A 135 -9.70 0.21 -0.40
N SER A 136 -8.97 0.74 0.58
CA SER A 136 -7.99 1.82 0.37
C SER A 136 -6.83 1.34 -0.49
N GLN A 137 -6.30 0.14 -0.22
CA GLN A 137 -5.22 -0.46 -1.00
C GLN A 137 -5.66 -0.73 -2.44
N HIS A 138 -6.86 -1.29 -2.64
CA HIS A 138 -7.42 -1.53 -3.97
C HIS A 138 -7.63 -0.22 -4.74
N THR A 139 -8.17 0.80 -4.09
CA THR A 139 -8.37 2.13 -4.69
C THR A 139 -7.04 2.77 -5.06
N ALA A 140 -6.06 2.75 -4.16
CA ALA A 140 -4.71 3.25 -4.42
C ALA A 140 -4.04 2.49 -5.56
N SER A 141 -4.20 1.16 -5.61
CA SER A 141 -3.69 0.31 -6.69
C SER A 141 -4.35 0.64 -8.04
N ASN A 142 -5.67 0.80 -8.07
CA ASN A 142 -6.39 1.18 -9.29
C ASN A 142 -6.01 2.58 -9.77
N MET A 143 -5.83 3.53 -8.85
CA MET A 143 -5.31 4.87 -9.19
C MET A 143 -3.87 4.80 -9.69
N ALA A 144 -3.03 3.96 -9.08
CA ALA A 144 -1.67 3.71 -9.53
C ALA A 144 -1.63 3.09 -10.94
N PHE A 145 -2.26 1.95 -11.17
CA PHE A 145 -2.21 1.25 -12.46
C PHE A 145 -2.98 1.98 -13.56
N GLY A 146 -4.15 2.53 -13.27
CA GLY A 146 -4.98 3.26 -14.24
C GLY A 146 -4.32 4.55 -14.77
N TYR A 147 -3.46 5.17 -13.98
CA TYR A 147 -2.74 6.40 -14.34
C TYR A 147 -1.22 6.20 -14.49
N ARG A 148 -0.76 4.97 -14.73
CA ARG A 148 0.67 4.64 -14.94
C ARG A 148 1.59 5.17 -13.82
N MET A 149 1.12 5.08 -12.58
CA MET A 149 1.79 5.52 -11.34
C MET A 149 1.96 7.04 -11.22
N ARG A 150 1.06 7.85 -11.81
CA ARG A 150 1.18 9.32 -11.86
C ARG A 150 -0.04 10.03 -11.26
N MET A 151 0.17 11.26 -10.79
CA MET A 151 -0.85 12.07 -10.10
C MET A 151 -2.06 12.39 -10.99
N LEU A 152 -3.24 12.43 -10.38
CA LEU A 152 -4.53 12.56 -11.08
C LEU A 152 -4.98 14.02 -11.14
N THR A 153 -4.89 14.68 -12.31
CA THR A 153 -5.31 16.09 -12.47
C THR A 153 -6.81 16.35 -12.30
N GLY A 154 -7.68 15.34 -12.33
CA GLY A 154 -9.13 15.55 -12.10
C GLY A 154 -9.46 16.17 -10.73
N ILE A 155 -8.49 16.21 -9.82
CA ILE A 155 -8.57 16.88 -8.52
C ILE A 155 -8.25 18.39 -8.63
N TYR A 156 -7.46 18.80 -9.64
CA TYR A 156 -6.85 20.13 -9.74
C TYR A 156 -7.22 20.91 -11.00
N ASP A 157 -7.71 20.25 -12.05
CA ASP A 157 -8.05 20.85 -13.33
C ASP A 157 -9.43 20.39 -13.80
N THR A 158 -10.36 21.34 -13.91
CA THR A 158 -11.76 21.11 -14.29
C THR A 158 -12.05 21.52 -15.73
N LEU A 159 -11.05 22.02 -16.46
CA LEU A 159 -11.23 22.50 -17.82
C LEU A 159 -11.27 21.32 -18.82
N PRO A 160 -12.01 21.47 -19.94
CA PRO A 160 -11.97 20.49 -21.00
C PRO A 160 -10.56 20.38 -21.61
N PRO A 161 -10.16 19.20 -22.14
CA PRO A 161 -8.87 19.03 -22.79
C PRO A 161 -8.68 20.06 -23.92
N PRO A 162 -7.48 20.65 -24.08
CA PRO A 162 -7.23 21.60 -25.16
C PRO A 162 -7.36 20.95 -26.55
N ASP A 163 -7.87 21.71 -27.54
CA ASP A 163 -8.02 21.23 -28.93
C ASP A 163 -6.70 20.85 -29.60
N TYR A 164 -5.61 21.55 -29.21
CA TYR A 164 -4.29 21.43 -29.82
C TYR A 164 -3.22 21.17 -28.74
N PRO A 165 -3.28 20.00 -28.07
CA PRO A 165 -2.61 19.76 -26.78
C PRO A 165 -1.08 19.83 -26.84
N TYR A 166 -0.46 19.84 -28.01
CA TYR A 166 1.00 19.98 -28.17
C TYR A 166 1.42 20.63 -29.50
N SER A 167 0.48 21.23 -30.23
CA SER A 167 0.75 21.86 -31.54
C SER A 167 0.64 23.39 -31.54
N ARG A 168 0.34 24.03 -30.40
CA ARG A 168 0.31 25.50 -30.26
C ARG A 168 1.45 26.00 -29.36
N ALA A 169 2.05 27.13 -29.73
CA ALA A 169 3.31 27.62 -29.19
C ALA A 169 3.17 28.87 -28.28
N LEU A 170 2.26 28.83 -27.30
CA LEU A 170 2.24 29.83 -26.23
C LEU A 170 3.02 29.30 -25.02
N SER A 171 3.76 30.16 -24.32
CA SER A 171 4.56 29.78 -23.13
C SER A 171 3.71 29.15 -22.01
N ALA A 172 2.47 29.60 -21.84
CA ALA A 172 1.51 28.99 -20.93
C ALA A 172 1.06 27.60 -21.40
N HIS A 173 0.97 27.39 -22.71
CA HIS A 173 0.54 26.12 -23.30
C HIS A 173 1.61 25.04 -23.13
N SER A 174 2.89 25.36 -23.33
CA SER A 174 3.99 24.40 -23.12
C SER A 174 4.06 23.91 -21.66
N ALA A 175 3.85 24.80 -20.69
CA ALA A 175 3.75 24.43 -19.27
C ALA A 175 2.59 23.46 -19.00
N VAL A 176 1.43 23.69 -19.64
CA VAL A 176 0.27 22.80 -19.55
C VAL A 176 0.56 21.44 -20.20
N VAL A 177 1.20 21.40 -21.37
CA VAL A 177 1.64 20.15 -22.02
C VAL A 177 2.57 19.36 -21.10
N GLN A 178 3.54 20.04 -20.48
CA GLN A 178 4.47 19.42 -19.55
C GLN A 178 3.74 18.86 -18.32
N LEU A 179 2.79 19.63 -17.76
CA LEU A 179 2.01 19.19 -16.61
C LEU A 179 1.20 17.93 -16.95
N TYR A 180 0.49 17.93 -18.07
CA TYR A 180 -0.30 16.77 -18.51
C TYR A 180 0.58 15.56 -18.87
N ALA A 181 1.75 15.78 -19.48
CA ALA A 181 2.66 14.68 -19.78
C ALA A 181 3.30 14.11 -18.50
N ARG A 182 3.64 14.96 -17.51
CA ARG A 182 4.11 14.56 -16.17
C ARG A 182 3.05 13.79 -15.40
N SER A 183 1.79 14.21 -15.48
CA SER A 183 0.67 13.50 -14.85
C SER A 183 0.20 12.27 -15.63
N GLY A 184 0.75 12.02 -16.82
CA GLY A 184 0.37 10.90 -17.68
C GLY A 184 -1.02 11.04 -18.29
N GLN A 185 -1.55 12.27 -18.34
CA GLN A 185 -2.90 12.58 -18.80
C GLN A 185 -2.92 13.42 -20.07
N LEU A 186 -1.76 13.55 -20.74
CA LEU A 186 -1.71 14.15 -22.07
C LEU A 186 -2.74 13.44 -22.97
N PRO A 187 -3.65 14.18 -23.64
CA PRO A 187 -4.74 13.61 -24.41
C PRO A 187 -4.23 13.10 -25.77
N THR A 188 -3.36 12.09 -25.72
CA THR A 188 -2.90 11.34 -26.87
C THR A 188 -4.01 10.41 -27.38
N ALA A 189 -3.94 9.97 -28.63
CA ALA A 189 -4.95 9.06 -29.16
C ALA A 189 -5.02 7.73 -28.37
N GLU A 190 -3.89 7.23 -27.86
CA GLU A 190 -3.85 6.10 -26.93
C GLU A 190 -4.69 6.36 -25.65
N ALA A 191 -4.49 7.53 -25.01
CA ALA A 191 -5.19 7.89 -23.79
C ALA A 191 -6.68 8.18 -24.04
N LEU A 192 -7.04 8.75 -25.18
CA LEU A 192 -8.43 9.03 -25.53
C LEU A 192 -9.19 7.78 -25.97
N ALA A 193 -8.54 6.86 -26.70
CA ALA A 193 -9.14 5.59 -27.10
C ALA A 193 -9.41 4.68 -25.90
N SER A 194 -8.49 4.58 -24.94
CA SER A 194 -8.70 3.82 -23.71
C SER A 194 -9.84 4.37 -22.84
N ARG A 195 -10.18 5.67 -22.98
CA ARG A 195 -11.33 6.32 -22.33
C ARG A 195 -12.62 6.28 -23.17
N GLY A 196 -12.62 5.59 -24.31
CA GLY A 196 -13.77 5.51 -25.23
C GLY A 196 -14.12 6.84 -25.91
N LYS A 197 -13.20 7.81 -25.96
CA LYS A 197 -13.40 9.12 -26.59
C LYS A 197 -12.96 9.16 -28.06
N LEU A 198 -12.11 8.22 -28.48
CA LEU A 198 -11.71 8.05 -29.87
C LEU A 198 -11.88 6.58 -30.30
N PRO A 199 -12.18 6.32 -31.59
CA PRO A 199 -12.35 4.97 -32.11
C PRO A 199 -11.01 4.25 -32.36
N SER A 200 -9.89 4.96 -32.39
CA SER A 200 -8.57 4.42 -32.70
C SER A 200 -7.48 5.09 -31.87
N SER A 201 -6.45 4.33 -31.53
CA SER A 201 -5.23 4.80 -30.85
C SER A 201 -4.10 5.16 -31.83
N LEU A 202 -4.35 5.11 -33.14
CA LEU A 202 -3.36 5.46 -34.15
C LEU A 202 -2.99 6.94 -34.11
N CYS A 203 -1.76 7.26 -34.53
CA CYS A 203 -1.26 8.61 -34.64
C CYS A 203 -2.11 9.46 -35.58
N ARG A 204 -2.70 10.53 -35.03
CA ARG A 204 -3.54 11.48 -35.78
C ARG A 204 -2.72 12.34 -36.75
N LEU A 205 -1.39 12.32 -36.64
CA LEU A 205 -0.45 13.06 -37.50
C LEU A 205 0.03 12.24 -38.70
N GLY A 206 -0.58 11.08 -38.98
CA GLY A 206 -0.31 10.28 -40.17
C GLY A 206 0.81 9.25 -40.02
N CYS A 207 1.29 8.98 -38.80
CA CYS A 207 2.22 7.87 -38.57
C CYS A 207 1.48 6.53 -38.45
N ASN A 208 2.06 5.45 -38.97
CA ASN A 208 1.53 4.09 -38.77
C ASN A 208 1.98 3.50 -37.42
N ALA A 209 1.70 4.22 -36.34
CA ALA A 209 2.07 3.85 -34.97
C ALA A 209 0.99 4.30 -33.99
N VAL A 210 1.01 3.73 -32.77
CA VAL A 210 0.13 4.18 -31.68
C VAL A 210 0.57 5.57 -31.23
N GLU A 211 -0.39 6.49 -31.10
CA GLU A 211 -0.15 7.83 -30.55
C GLU A 211 0.02 7.76 -29.03
N SER A 212 1.16 7.23 -28.60
CA SER A 212 1.61 7.31 -27.21
C SER A 212 2.38 8.60 -26.97
N MET A 213 2.58 8.96 -25.70
CA MET A 213 3.45 10.10 -25.37
C MET A 213 4.89 9.89 -25.87
N GLN A 214 5.42 8.67 -25.77
CA GLN A 214 6.73 8.33 -26.32
C GLN A 214 6.76 8.53 -27.83
N HIS A 215 5.74 8.04 -28.54
CA HIS A 215 5.65 8.22 -29.98
C HIS A 215 5.67 9.71 -30.34
N ILE A 216 4.83 10.55 -29.72
CA ILE A 216 4.77 11.99 -30.02
C ILE A 216 6.14 12.66 -29.81
N PHE A 217 6.80 12.40 -28.69
CA PHE A 217 7.99 13.14 -28.28
C PHE A 217 9.32 12.54 -28.74
N VAL A 218 9.36 11.30 -29.22
CA VAL A 218 10.62 10.63 -29.58
C VAL A 218 10.60 10.01 -30.98
N ASP A 219 9.51 9.37 -31.38
CA ASP A 219 9.47 8.58 -32.62
C ASP A 219 8.77 9.29 -33.80
N CYS A 220 7.82 10.18 -33.51
CA CYS A 220 6.89 10.70 -34.50
C CYS A 220 7.61 11.46 -35.60
N THR A 221 7.43 11.04 -36.86
CA THR A 221 8.13 11.62 -38.01
C THR A 221 7.73 13.07 -38.24
N HIS A 222 6.48 13.43 -37.91
CA HIS A 222 5.98 14.81 -37.98
C HIS A 222 6.82 15.78 -37.13
N PHE A 223 7.36 15.34 -35.99
CA PHE A 223 8.18 16.17 -35.10
C PHE A 223 9.69 15.91 -35.24
N SER A 224 10.12 15.12 -36.25
CA SER A 224 11.51 14.71 -36.40
C SER A 224 12.48 15.90 -36.57
N GLN A 225 12.17 16.81 -37.50
CA GLN A 225 12.99 17.99 -37.75
C GLN A 225 13.14 18.84 -36.49
N TRP A 226 12.04 19.02 -35.75
CA TRP A 226 12.02 19.81 -34.53
C TRP A 226 12.89 19.18 -33.44
N ARG A 227 12.85 17.85 -33.29
CA ARG A 227 13.74 17.14 -32.35
C ARG A 227 15.21 17.37 -32.70
N ILE A 228 15.57 17.34 -33.98
CA ILE A 228 16.94 17.58 -34.44
C ILE A 228 17.37 19.01 -34.12
N ASP A 229 16.52 19.99 -34.43
CA ASP A 229 16.82 21.41 -34.23
C ASP A 229 16.98 21.72 -32.73
N THR A 230 16.03 21.26 -31.90
CA THR A 230 16.06 21.45 -30.45
C THR A 230 17.22 20.71 -29.79
N ALA A 231 17.54 19.49 -30.24
CA ALA A 231 18.71 18.76 -29.75
C ALA A 231 20.00 19.51 -30.04
N SER A 232 20.13 20.07 -31.25
CA SER A 232 21.30 20.84 -31.66
C SER A 232 21.44 22.12 -30.83
N GLU A 233 20.33 22.84 -30.62
CA GLU A 233 20.31 24.04 -29.79
C GLU A 233 20.65 23.73 -28.33
N LEU A 234 20.09 22.65 -27.76
CA LEU A 234 20.39 22.26 -26.39
C LEU A 234 21.87 21.93 -26.22
N VAL A 235 22.44 21.15 -27.14
CA VAL A 235 23.87 20.81 -27.11
C VAL A 235 24.72 22.09 -27.18
N ALA A 236 24.39 23.04 -28.06
CA ALA A 236 25.11 24.30 -28.16
C ALA A 236 25.04 25.14 -26.88
N ARG A 237 23.84 25.30 -26.30
CA ARG A 237 23.66 26.04 -25.03
C ARG A 237 24.36 25.37 -23.86
N THR A 238 24.29 24.05 -23.78
CA THR A 238 24.96 23.26 -22.74
C THR A 238 26.48 23.37 -22.88
N ALA A 239 27.03 23.33 -24.10
CA ALA A 239 28.47 23.50 -24.34
C ALA A 239 28.98 24.86 -23.84
N VAL A 240 28.24 25.95 -24.10
CA VAL A 240 28.59 27.28 -23.59
C VAL A 240 28.65 27.29 -22.06
N ARG A 241 27.64 26.74 -21.39
CA ARG A 241 27.59 26.67 -19.91
C ARG A 241 28.66 25.77 -19.30
N LEU A 242 28.99 24.67 -19.98
CA LEU A 242 30.04 23.76 -19.53
C LEU A 242 31.43 24.40 -19.61
N ASN A 243 31.68 25.19 -20.65
CA ASN A 243 32.90 25.98 -20.77
C ASN A 243 33.04 27.02 -19.65
N GLU A 244 31.93 27.62 -19.22
CA GLU A 244 31.89 28.57 -18.09
C GLU A 244 32.06 27.89 -16.72
N ALA A 245 31.70 26.60 -16.61
CA ALA A 245 31.68 25.86 -15.35
C ALA A 245 33.05 25.28 -14.94
N GLY A 246 34.07 25.34 -15.80
CA GLY A 246 35.42 24.88 -15.48
C GLY A 246 35.55 23.37 -15.23
N LEU A 247 34.67 22.56 -15.84
CA LEU A 247 34.66 21.09 -15.72
C LEU A 247 35.75 20.44 -16.59
N SER A 248 36.15 19.22 -16.24
CA SER A 248 37.10 18.45 -17.06
C SER A 248 36.50 18.00 -18.39
N ASP A 249 37.33 17.80 -19.42
CA ASP A 249 36.88 17.41 -20.77
C ASP A 249 36.05 16.11 -20.79
N GLU A 250 36.36 15.16 -19.90
CA GLU A 250 35.61 13.90 -19.75
C GLU A 250 34.20 14.12 -19.17
N GLU A 251 34.07 15.02 -18.18
CA GLU A 251 32.79 15.39 -17.59
C GLU A 251 31.93 16.19 -18.58
N GLN A 252 32.54 17.12 -19.31
CA GLN A 252 31.87 17.88 -20.36
C GLN A 252 31.34 16.95 -21.47
N GLY A 253 32.16 16.00 -21.92
CA GLY A 253 31.78 15.01 -22.92
C GLY A 253 30.58 14.16 -22.47
N SER A 254 30.56 13.74 -21.21
CA SER A 254 29.46 12.95 -20.64
C SER A 254 28.15 13.73 -20.57
N VAL A 255 28.20 15.01 -20.17
CA VAL A 255 27.01 15.87 -20.09
C VAL A 255 26.47 16.21 -21.48
N LEU A 256 27.33 16.49 -22.46
CA LEU A 256 26.91 16.74 -23.84
C LEU A 256 26.28 15.50 -24.49
N LEU A 257 26.81 14.32 -24.20
CA LEU A 257 26.25 13.06 -24.67
C LEU A 257 24.87 12.79 -24.04
N ALA A 258 24.70 13.08 -22.74
CA ALA A 258 23.41 13.04 -22.08
C ALA A 258 22.41 14.02 -22.71
N ALA A 259 22.81 15.28 -22.93
CA ALA A 259 21.98 16.31 -23.56
C ALA A 259 21.51 15.92 -24.97
N LYS A 260 22.40 15.35 -25.79
CA LYS A 260 22.07 14.83 -27.12
C LYS A 260 21.07 13.67 -27.06
N SER A 261 21.15 12.85 -26.03
CA SER A 261 20.27 11.68 -25.85
C SER A 261 18.87 12.00 -25.30
N LEU A 262 18.60 13.22 -24.84
CA LEU A 262 17.28 13.58 -24.28
C LEU A 262 16.12 13.52 -25.28
N PHE A 263 16.41 13.60 -26.57
CA PHE A 263 15.42 13.62 -27.66
C PHE A 263 15.48 12.38 -28.56
N SER A 264 16.21 11.35 -28.14
CA SER A 264 16.38 10.11 -28.90
C SER A 264 16.42 8.90 -27.98
N ASP A 265 15.93 7.79 -28.53
CA ASP A 265 15.98 6.50 -27.87
C ASP A 265 17.42 5.98 -27.78
N ASN A 266 18.14 6.23 -26.68
CA ASN A 266 19.48 5.65 -26.40
C ASN A 266 19.50 4.73 -25.17
N ALA A 267 19.61 3.41 -25.39
CA ALA A 267 19.65 2.41 -24.34
C ALA A 267 20.80 2.58 -23.30
N VAL A 268 21.88 3.30 -23.66
CA VAL A 268 23.08 3.48 -22.82
C VAL A 268 22.93 4.67 -21.85
N THR A 269 22.35 5.78 -22.30
CA THR A 269 22.19 7.00 -21.47
C THR A 269 20.77 7.25 -21.00
N TRP A 270 19.78 6.65 -21.65
CA TRP A 270 18.37 6.93 -21.41
C TRP A 270 17.50 5.69 -21.69
N PRO A 271 17.27 4.81 -20.70
CA PRO A 271 16.40 3.65 -20.91
C PRO A 271 14.93 4.09 -21.10
N LEU A 272 14.40 3.77 -22.27
CA LEU A 272 13.15 4.32 -22.80
C LEU A 272 11.92 3.59 -22.35
N ARG A 273 11.62 3.78 -21.07
CA ARG A 273 10.27 3.66 -20.48
C ARG A 273 10.07 4.64 -19.32
N MET A 274 11.04 5.53 -19.06
CA MET A 274 10.99 6.52 -17.99
C MET A 274 10.20 7.77 -18.41
N SER A 275 9.64 8.47 -17.43
CA SER A 275 8.58 9.47 -17.57
C SER A 275 9.00 10.80 -18.19
N GLN A 276 10.28 11.05 -18.47
CA GLN A 276 10.83 12.40 -18.66
C GLN A 276 10.83 12.95 -20.11
N TYR A 277 10.19 12.28 -21.06
CA TYR A 277 9.99 12.78 -22.45
C TYR A 277 9.26 14.13 -22.52
N PHE A 278 8.57 14.53 -21.45
CA PHE A 278 7.97 15.87 -21.31
C PHE A 278 8.99 16.99 -21.15
N LEU A 279 10.30 16.72 -21.08
CA LEU A 279 11.28 17.80 -21.05
C LEU A 279 11.46 18.45 -22.43
N PHE A 280 10.96 17.81 -23.50
CA PHE A 280 10.95 18.35 -24.86
C PHE A 280 10.48 19.81 -24.93
N PRO A 281 9.32 20.19 -24.35
CA PRO A 281 8.79 21.55 -24.37
C PRO A 281 9.59 22.59 -23.53
N SER A 282 10.59 22.19 -22.75
CA SER A 282 11.26 23.04 -21.74
C SER A 282 12.42 23.85 -22.27
N PHE A 283 13.05 23.42 -23.38
CA PHE A 283 14.39 23.87 -23.75
C PHE A 283 14.46 25.06 -24.72
N GLY A 284 13.34 25.77 -24.95
CA GLY A 284 13.31 26.91 -25.87
C GLY A 284 12.22 26.78 -26.94
N PHE A 285 11.01 26.40 -26.55
CA PHE A 285 9.80 26.44 -27.39
C PHE A 285 9.35 27.87 -27.77
N ILE A 286 10.24 28.85 -27.68
CA ILE A 286 9.95 30.27 -27.81
C ILE A 286 10.56 30.76 -29.13
N GLU A 287 9.66 31.22 -30.01
CA GLU A 287 9.89 31.84 -31.31
C GLU A 287 10.39 30.93 -32.43
N VAL A 288 9.47 30.19 -33.07
CA VAL A 288 9.10 30.37 -34.49
C VAL A 288 7.85 29.52 -34.68
N LEU A 289 6.74 30.16 -35.06
CA LEU A 289 5.70 29.66 -35.98
C LEU A 289 4.40 30.47 -35.80
N VAL A 290 4.45 31.67 -36.36
CA VAL A 290 3.27 32.28 -36.99
C VAL A 290 3.72 32.58 -38.42
N PRO A 291 3.30 31.80 -39.43
CA PRO A 291 3.13 32.39 -40.75
C PRO A 291 2.00 33.42 -40.63
N LYS A 292 2.19 34.60 -41.24
CA LYS A 292 1.12 35.58 -41.43
C LYS A 292 -0.14 34.94 -42.00
#